data_AF-A0A7W1CK25-F1
#
_entry.id   AF-A0A7W1CK25-F1
#
_cell.length_a   1.000
_cell.length_b   1.000
_cell.length_c   1.000
_cell.angle_alpha   90.00
_cell.angle_beta   90.00
_cell.angle_gamma   90.00
#
_symmetry.space_group_name_H-M   'P 1'
#
loop_
_entity.id
_entity.type
_entity.pdbx_description
1 polymer ?
#
loop_
_entity_poly.entity_id
_entity_poly.type
_entity_poly.pdbx_seq_one_letter_code
_entity_poly.pdbx_strand_id
1 'polypeptide(L)'
;MPPEWILNLYQLMKDTHEIFTQNKIEYWIQGGSLLGAVRQQGIIPWDDDIDINIKMDDEKLFFSLIPDFEALDYHVDITPLGYKIVAPKIYTFGTINAAPCIDVFLTIENDGKMLYDPFRDVDWMRRDNGPIYVTREELYPLKAYRFGECIVLGPNNPIPFLDACYGSKWMTQGEIGNHFFPPNEKNKYVELTPAECIPAEPTGPLYNRVSIKNVVRVYANMVGDLFHYGHIEFLKQASKLGNHMIVGLVSDEIVSDYKRRPILNLIERVKTVAGCRYVDEIIPNTPLIITKSFLAEHKIDYVVHGDDFNREKLIHYFSDPLDMNIMRITPYTPGISTTSIIERVRENSH
;
A
#
# COMPACT_ATOMS: atom_id res chain seq x y z
N MET A 1 -11.44 -15.98 -23.92
CA MET A 1 -10.99 -14.67 -24.46
C MET A 1 -9.93 -14.86 -25.56
N PRO A 2 -9.65 -13.88 -26.44
CA PRO A 2 -8.54 -13.96 -27.39
C PRO A 2 -7.23 -14.23 -26.64
N PRO A 3 -6.30 -15.05 -27.17
CA PRO A 3 -5.10 -15.43 -26.41
C PRO A 3 -4.23 -14.24 -25.97
N GLU A 4 -4.13 -13.19 -26.80
CA GLU A 4 -3.41 -11.97 -26.44
C GLU A 4 -4.11 -11.13 -25.35
N TRP A 5 -5.42 -11.29 -25.15
CA TRP A 5 -6.16 -10.61 -24.09
C TRP A 5 -5.60 -11.00 -22.70
N ILE A 6 -5.37 -12.30 -22.51
CA ILE A 6 -4.85 -12.86 -21.26
C ILE A 6 -3.42 -12.36 -21.00
N LEU A 7 -2.58 -12.32 -22.05
CA LEU A 7 -1.23 -11.74 -21.94
C LEU A 7 -1.28 -10.28 -21.47
N ASN A 8 -2.20 -9.48 -22.01
CA ASN A 8 -2.36 -8.08 -21.62
C ASN A 8 -2.87 -7.92 -20.18
N LEU A 9 -3.81 -8.76 -19.72
CA LEU A 9 -4.26 -8.74 -18.32
C LEU A 9 -3.13 -9.07 -17.35
N TYR A 10 -2.34 -10.12 -17.62
CA TYR A 10 -1.20 -10.46 -16.77
C TYR A 10 -0.14 -9.36 -16.75
N GLN A 11 0.19 -8.77 -17.91
CA GLN A 11 1.15 -7.66 -17.97
C GLN A 11 0.63 -6.45 -17.20
N LEU A 12 -0.65 -6.10 -17.37
CA LEU A 12 -1.31 -4.99 -16.67
C LEU A 12 -1.32 -5.19 -15.17
N MET A 13 -1.63 -6.39 -14.67
CA MET A 13 -1.56 -6.69 -13.24
C MET A 13 -0.14 -6.64 -12.70
N LYS A 14 0.84 -7.14 -13.45
CA LYS A 14 2.25 -7.07 -13.06
C LYS A 14 2.71 -5.61 -12.88
N ASP A 15 2.47 -4.78 -13.89
CA ASP A 15 2.88 -3.38 -13.86
C ASP A 15 2.12 -2.60 -12.77
N THR A 16 0.83 -2.90 -12.57
CA THR A 16 0.01 -2.30 -11.49
C THR A 16 0.54 -2.67 -10.11
N HIS A 17 0.89 -3.94 -9.88
CA HIS A 17 1.48 -4.39 -8.62
C HIS A 17 2.80 -3.66 -8.33
N GLU A 18 3.67 -3.52 -9.33
CA GLU A 18 4.95 -2.82 -9.22
C GLU A 18 4.77 -1.32 -8.93
N ILE A 19 3.87 -0.63 -9.65
CA ILE A 19 3.56 0.79 -9.43
C ILE A 19 2.97 0.99 -8.02
N PHE A 20 2.01 0.17 -7.60
CA PHE A 20 1.38 0.30 -6.29
C PHE A 20 2.37 0.02 -5.16
N THR A 21 3.19 -1.03 -5.29
CA THR A 21 4.22 -1.38 -4.30
C THR A 21 5.25 -0.26 -4.14
N GLN A 22 5.76 0.29 -5.25
CA GLN A 22 6.75 1.37 -5.21
C GLN A 22 6.21 2.66 -4.60
N ASN A 23 4.91 2.93 -4.76
CA ASN A 23 4.26 4.14 -4.26
C ASN A 23 3.45 3.91 -2.98
N LYS A 24 3.59 2.74 -2.34
CA LYS A 24 2.93 2.38 -1.08
C LYS A 24 1.41 2.50 -1.11
N ILE A 25 0.80 2.21 -2.26
CA ILE A 25 -0.65 1.99 -2.34
C ILE A 25 -0.92 0.54 -1.94
N GLU A 26 -1.66 0.38 -0.85
CA GLU A 26 -2.13 -0.93 -0.45
C GLU A 26 -3.36 -1.31 -1.29
N TYR A 27 -3.34 -2.52 -1.83
CA TYR A 27 -4.45 -3.07 -2.59
C TYR A 27 -4.66 -4.54 -2.27
N TRP A 28 -5.82 -5.06 -2.60
CA TRP A 28 -6.09 -6.50 -2.57
C TRP A 28 -7.00 -6.92 -3.71
N ILE A 29 -6.73 -8.08 -4.30
CA ILE A 29 -7.63 -8.70 -5.28
C ILE A 29 -8.95 -9.10 -4.63
N GLN A 30 -10.01 -9.08 -5.43
CA GLN A 30 -11.36 -9.45 -5.00
C GLN A 30 -12.11 -10.17 -6.12
N GLY A 31 -13.41 -10.45 -5.94
CA GLY A 31 -14.25 -11.04 -6.99
C GLY A 31 -13.66 -12.27 -7.68
N GLY A 32 -13.77 -12.30 -9.01
CA GLY A 32 -13.30 -13.40 -9.85
C GLY A 32 -11.78 -13.57 -9.80
N SER A 33 -11.06 -12.47 -9.61
CA SER A 33 -9.60 -12.47 -9.44
C SER A 33 -9.16 -13.19 -8.17
N LEU A 34 -9.81 -12.95 -7.03
CA LEU A 34 -9.54 -13.67 -5.80
C LEU A 34 -9.91 -15.16 -5.91
N LEU A 35 -11.06 -15.46 -6.50
CA LEU A 35 -11.48 -16.83 -6.77
C LEU A 35 -10.44 -17.58 -7.61
N GLY A 36 -9.99 -16.97 -8.71
CA GLY A 36 -8.97 -17.52 -9.60
C GLY A 36 -7.64 -17.75 -8.90
N ALA A 37 -7.17 -16.77 -8.11
CA ALA A 37 -5.95 -16.87 -7.33
C ALA A 37 -5.97 -18.02 -6.31
N VAL A 38 -7.09 -18.22 -5.62
CA VAL A 38 -7.24 -19.26 -4.60
C VAL A 38 -7.43 -20.64 -5.21
N ARG A 39 -8.32 -20.78 -6.20
CA ARG A 39 -8.72 -22.07 -6.75
C ARG A 39 -7.70 -22.65 -7.72
N GLN A 40 -7.13 -21.81 -8.57
CA GLN A 40 -6.36 -22.22 -9.75
C GLN A 40 -5.07 -21.42 -9.96
N GLN A 41 -4.73 -20.51 -9.04
CA GLN A 41 -3.49 -19.74 -9.03
C GLN A 41 -3.29 -18.87 -10.28
N GLY A 42 -4.36 -18.30 -10.83
CA GLY A 42 -4.34 -17.44 -12.02
C GLY A 42 -5.73 -16.99 -12.45
N ILE A 43 -5.81 -16.34 -13.61
CA ILE A 43 -7.06 -15.84 -14.20
C ILE A 43 -7.97 -17.04 -14.53
N ILE A 44 -9.27 -16.91 -14.27
CA ILE A 44 -10.27 -17.92 -14.65
C ILE A 44 -10.36 -17.96 -16.19
N PRO A 45 -10.46 -19.13 -16.87
CA PRO A 45 -10.21 -19.22 -18.31
C PRO A 45 -11.17 -18.42 -19.19
N TRP A 46 -12.36 -18.16 -18.66
CA TRP A 46 -13.40 -17.38 -19.32
C TRP A 46 -13.47 -15.94 -18.83
N ASP A 47 -12.77 -15.57 -17.76
CA ASP A 47 -12.74 -14.18 -17.23
C ASP A 47 -12.12 -13.22 -18.24
N ASP A 48 -12.52 -11.95 -18.14
CA ASP A 48 -12.11 -10.90 -19.07
C ASP A 48 -11.50 -9.65 -18.41
N ASP A 49 -11.51 -9.55 -17.09
CA ASP A 49 -10.92 -8.46 -16.33
C ASP A 49 -10.24 -8.95 -15.05
N ILE A 50 -9.74 -7.99 -14.27
CA ILE A 50 -9.17 -8.23 -12.94
C ILE A 50 -9.77 -7.22 -11.97
N ASP A 51 -10.20 -7.68 -10.80
CA ASP A 51 -10.81 -6.84 -9.78
C ASP A 51 -9.84 -6.62 -8.61
N ILE A 52 -9.60 -5.36 -8.27
CA ILE A 52 -8.86 -4.97 -7.06
C ILE A 52 -9.60 -3.92 -6.25
N ASN A 53 -9.36 -3.94 -4.95
CA ASN A 53 -9.75 -2.88 -4.02
C ASN A 53 -8.55 -2.06 -3.61
N ILE A 54 -8.76 -0.76 -3.40
CA ILE A 54 -7.87 0.11 -2.62
C ILE A 54 -8.68 0.80 -1.51
N LYS A 55 -7.99 1.37 -0.52
CA LYS A 55 -8.63 2.21 0.49
C LYS A 55 -9.03 3.56 -0.11
N MET A 56 -10.18 4.05 0.31
CA MET A 56 -10.65 5.40 -0.04
C MET A 56 -9.63 6.50 0.33
N ASP A 57 -8.91 6.33 1.44
CA ASP A 57 -7.86 7.25 1.87
C ASP A 57 -6.69 7.35 0.87
N ASP A 58 -6.48 6.32 0.05
CA ASP A 58 -5.42 6.25 -0.95
C ASP A 58 -5.89 6.73 -2.34
N GLU A 59 -7.16 7.12 -2.52
CA GLU A 59 -7.72 7.56 -3.81
C GLU A 59 -6.92 8.72 -4.42
N LYS A 60 -6.57 9.74 -3.61
CA LYS A 60 -5.74 10.87 -4.06
C LYS A 60 -4.33 10.44 -4.48
N LEU A 61 -3.76 9.45 -3.78
CA LEU A 61 -2.46 8.90 -4.12
C LEU A 61 -2.55 8.13 -5.43
N PHE A 62 -3.57 7.29 -5.61
CA PHE A 62 -3.88 6.60 -6.86
C PHE A 62 -3.98 7.57 -8.04
N PHE A 63 -4.73 8.68 -7.90
CA PHE A 63 -4.80 9.73 -8.92
C PHE A 63 -3.44 10.31 -9.30
N SER A 64 -2.54 10.47 -8.33
CA SER A 64 -1.19 10.97 -8.61
C SER A 64 -0.31 10.00 -9.40
N LEU A 65 -0.72 8.73 -9.52
CA LEU A 65 -0.01 7.69 -10.28
C LEU A 65 -0.54 7.53 -11.72
N ILE A 66 -1.60 8.24 -12.12
CA ILE A 66 -2.09 8.20 -13.52
C ILE A 66 -0.96 8.44 -14.54
N PRO A 67 -0.04 9.43 -14.36
CA PRO A 67 1.07 9.61 -15.27
C PRO A 67 2.03 8.41 -15.36
N ASP A 68 2.18 7.62 -14.27
CA ASP A 68 3.00 6.41 -14.27
C ASP A 68 2.36 5.31 -15.14
N PHE A 69 1.02 5.22 -15.14
CA PHE A 69 0.27 4.32 -16.03
C PHE A 69 0.31 4.77 -17.49
N GLU A 70 0.12 6.08 -17.75
CA GLU A 70 0.19 6.67 -19.09
C GLU A 70 1.58 6.47 -19.74
N ALA A 71 2.66 6.53 -18.95
CA ALA A 71 4.01 6.26 -19.42
C ALA A 71 4.22 4.81 -19.91
N LEU A 72 3.31 3.88 -19.56
CA LEU A 72 3.30 2.49 -19.99
C LEU A 72 2.23 2.20 -21.07
N ASP A 73 1.67 3.25 -21.65
CA ASP A 73 0.56 3.27 -22.62
C ASP A 73 -0.78 2.77 -22.06
N TYR A 74 -0.97 2.85 -20.73
CA TYR A 74 -2.27 2.59 -20.10
C TYR A 74 -3.09 3.87 -19.97
N HIS A 75 -4.41 3.73 -19.94
CA HIS A 75 -5.31 4.82 -19.59
C HIS A 75 -6.10 4.48 -18.33
N VAL A 76 -6.52 5.51 -17.58
CA VAL A 76 -7.35 5.35 -16.38
C VAL A 76 -8.69 6.01 -16.61
N ASP A 77 -9.74 5.20 -16.69
CA ASP A 77 -11.12 5.66 -16.85
C ASP A 77 -11.82 5.78 -15.50
N ILE A 78 -12.68 6.79 -15.37
CA ILE A 78 -13.57 6.94 -14.21
C ILE A 78 -14.90 6.26 -14.53
N THR A 79 -15.36 5.37 -13.64
CA THR A 79 -16.62 4.65 -13.80
C THR A 79 -17.55 4.93 -12.62
N PRO A 80 -18.87 4.65 -12.77
CA PRO A 80 -19.81 4.71 -11.63
C PRO A 80 -19.42 3.79 -10.45
N LEU A 81 -18.59 2.77 -10.70
CA LEU A 81 -18.16 1.77 -9.71
C LEU A 81 -16.84 2.11 -9.03
N GLY A 82 -15.99 2.89 -9.69
CA GLY A 82 -14.57 2.90 -9.37
C GLY A 82 -13.75 3.60 -10.44
N TYR A 83 -12.63 2.97 -10.76
CA TYR A 83 -11.78 3.31 -11.89
C TYR A 83 -11.50 2.05 -12.69
N LYS A 84 -11.12 2.22 -13.97
CA LYS A 84 -10.54 1.13 -14.76
C LYS A 84 -9.16 1.54 -15.22
N ILE A 85 -8.15 0.73 -14.94
CA ILE A 85 -6.84 0.85 -15.61
C ILE A 85 -6.92 -0.03 -16.85
N VAL A 86 -6.71 0.53 -18.03
CA VAL A 86 -7.08 -0.12 -19.28
C VAL A 86 -5.86 -0.23 -20.21
N ALA A 87 -5.69 -1.43 -20.76
CA ALA A 87 -4.65 -1.74 -21.73
C ALA A 87 -4.84 -0.98 -23.06
N PRO A 88 -3.77 -0.68 -23.81
CA PRO A 88 -3.87 0.10 -25.06
C PRO A 88 -4.58 -0.64 -26.19
N LYS A 89 -4.60 -1.97 -26.17
CA LYS A 89 -5.12 -2.79 -27.27
C LYS A 89 -6.62 -3.01 -27.13
N ILE A 90 -7.36 -2.50 -28.11
CA ILE A 90 -8.82 -2.67 -28.23
C ILE A 90 -9.12 -3.90 -29.10
N TYR A 91 -10.11 -4.68 -28.68
CA TYR A 91 -10.65 -5.85 -29.37
C TYR A 91 -12.14 -5.65 -29.62
N THR A 92 -12.65 -6.29 -30.67
CA THR A 92 -14.07 -6.20 -31.05
C THR A 92 -14.77 -7.54 -30.84
N PHE A 93 -15.83 -7.52 -30.03
CA PHE A 93 -16.72 -8.66 -29.76
C PHE A 93 -18.13 -8.34 -30.28
N GLY A 94 -18.42 -8.77 -31.50
CA GLY A 94 -19.66 -8.38 -32.17
C GLY A 94 -19.70 -6.87 -32.42
N THR A 95 -20.59 -6.16 -31.72
CA THR A 95 -20.70 -4.68 -31.79
C THR A 95 -20.02 -3.96 -30.63
N ILE A 96 -19.42 -4.70 -29.69
CA ILE A 96 -18.78 -4.15 -28.49
C ILE A 96 -17.29 -4.03 -28.76
N ASN A 97 -16.72 -2.86 -28.49
CA ASN A 97 -15.27 -2.65 -28.46
C ASN A 97 -14.83 -2.57 -27.01
N ALA A 98 -13.83 -3.34 -26.63
CA ALA A 98 -13.31 -3.38 -25.28
C ALA A 98 -11.81 -3.65 -25.24
N ALA A 99 -11.18 -3.32 -24.13
CA ALA A 99 -9.77 -3.59 -23.88
C ALA A 99 -9.60 -4.30 -22.53
N PRO A 100 -8.56 -5.13 -22.36
CA PRO A 100 -8.21 -5.70 -21.06
C PRO A 100 -8.10 -4.61 -20.00
N CYS A 101 -8.72 -4.81 -18.84
CA CYS A 101 -8.71 -3.81 -17.78
C CYS A 101 -8.57 -4.43 -16.38
N ILE A 102 -8.14 -3.59 -15.44
CA ILE A 102 -8.28 -3.80 -14.01
C ILE A 102 -9.35 -2.85 -13.50
N ASP A 103 -10.39 -3.37 -12.89
CA ASP A 103 -11.37 -2.61 -12.12
C ASP A 103 -10.82 -2.32 -10.72
N VAL A 104 -10.76 -1.03 -10.39
CA VAL A 104 -10.25 -0.51 -9.12
C VAL A 104 -11.42 0.04 -8.32
N PHE A 105 -11.81 -0.69 -7.28
CA PHE A 105 -12.90 -0.32 -6.39
C PHE A 105 -12.37 0.35 -5.13
N LEU A 106 -13.13 1.32 -4.62
CA LEU A 106 -12.80 2.02 -3.40
C LEU A 106 -13.53 1.41 -2.21
N THR A 107 -12.81 1.24 -1.11
CA THR A 107 -13.35 0.68 0.13
C THR A 107 -13.11 1.60 1.33
N ILE A 108 -14.08 1.62 2.23
CA ILE A 108 -14.06 2.36 3.49
C ILE A 108 -14.15 1.33 4.62
N GLU A 109 -13.28 1.44 5.61
CA GLU A 109 -13.38 0.64 6.82
C GLU A 109 -14.42 1.24 7.78
N ASN A 110 -15.39 0.43 8.18
CA ASN A 110 -16.38 0.80 9.20
C ASN A 110 -16.63 -0.39 10.14
N ASP A 111 -16.46 -0.19 11.44
CA ASP A 111 -16.57 -1.25 12.47
C ASP A 111 -15.79 -2.53 12.12
N GLY A 112 -14.58 -2.38 11.57
CA GLY A 112 -13.72 -3.49 11.17
C GLY A 112 -14.19 -4.23 9.91
N LYS A 113 -15.11 -3.67 9.13
CA LYS A 113 -15.57 -4.22 7.84
C LYS A 113 -15.11 -3.31 6.70
N MET A 114 -14.54 -3.91 5.65
CA MET A 114 -14.16 -3.20 4.44
C MET A 114 -15.37 -3.16 3.50
N LEU A 115 -16.08 -2.04 3.52
CA LEU A 115 -17.28 -1.83 2.73
C LEU A 115 -16.92 -1.04 1.47
N TYR A 116 -17.57 -1.35 0.36
CA TYR A 116 -17.47 -0.52 -0.84
C TYR A 116 -18.03 0.89 -0.60
N ASP A 117 -17.55 1.86 -1.38
CA ASP A 117 -18.06 3.23 -1.37
C ASP A 117 -19.60 3.25 -1.53
N PRO A 118 -20.36 3.69 -0.51
CA PRO A 118 -21.82 3.67 -0.56
C PRO A 118 -22.40 4.70 -1.53
N PHE A 119 -21.59 5.62 -2.06
CA PHE A 119 -22.00 6.60 -3.07
C PHE A 119 -21.82 6.12 -4.52
N ARG A 120 -21.31 4.89 -4.71
CA ARG A 120 -21.11 4.25 -6.02
C ARG A 120 -22.14 3.15 -6.25
N ASP A 121 -22.27 2.71 -7.51
CA ASP A 121 -23.26 1.71 -7.92
C ASP A 121 -22.86 0.27 -7.51
N VAL A 122 -22.84 0.01 -6.19
CA VAL A 122 -22.25 -1.22 -5.60
C VAL A 122 -23.31 -2.27 -5.26
N ASP A 123 -24.51 -2.17 -5.82
CA ASP A 123 -25.64 -3.06 -5.48
C ASP A 123 -25.39 -4.53 -5.91
N TRP A 124 -24.52 -4.77 -6.90
CA TRP A 124 -24.12 -6.10 -7.36
C TRP A 124 -23.33 -6.91 -6.30
N MET A 125 -22.69 -6.22 -5.34
CA MET A 125 -22.00 -6.81 -4.18
C MET A 125 -22.91 -6.93 -2.95
N ARG A 126 -24.24 -6.92 -3.14
CA ARG A 126 -25.22 -7.16 -2.08
C ARG A 126 -25.93 -8.50 -2.29
N ARG A 127 -26.36 -9.09 -1.18
CA ARG A 127 -27.25 -10.26 -1.13
C ARG A 127 -28.43 -9.91 -0.22
N ASP A 128 -29.40 -10.82 -0.10
CA ASP A 128 -30.60 -10.62 0.73
C ASP A 128 -30.28 -10.23 2.19
N ASN A 129 -29.12 -10.65 2.70
CA ASN A 129 -28.64 -10.38 4.06
C ASN A 129 -27.77 -9.12 4.19
N GLY A 130 -27.64 -8.30 3.14
CA GLY A 130 -26.86 -7.07 3.13
C GLY A 130 -25.62 -7.10 2.21
N PRO A 131 -24.72 -6.11 2.35
CA PRO A 131 -23.51 -6.04 1.55
C PRO A 131 -22.54 -7.18 1.88
N ILE A 132 -21.85 -7.68 0.87
CA ILE A 132 -20.69 -8.56 1.03
C ILE A 132 -19.48 -7.69 1.36
N TYR A 133 -18.67 -8.13 2.31
CA TYR A 133 -17.47 -7.45 2.76
C TYR A 133 -16.43 -8.45 3.24
N VAL A 134 -15.19 -7.99 3.33
CA VAL A 134 -14.13 -8.68 4.08
C VAL A 134 -13.92 -7.93 5.41
N THR A 135 -13.77 -8.66 6.50
CA THR A 135 -13.42 -8.04 7.79
C THR A 135 -11.93 -7.70 7.85
N ARG A 136 -11.56 -6.79 8.76
CA ARG A 136 -10.16 -6.42 9.02
C ARG A 136 -9.31 -7.63 9.39
N GLU A 137 -9.87 -8.55 10.19
CA GLU A 137 -9.19 -9.77 10.64
C GLU A 137 -9.00 -10.79 9.50
N GLU A 138 -9.96 -10.88 8.58
CA GLU A 138 -9.85 -11.71 7.38
C GLU A 138 -8.91 -11.10 6.33
N LEU A 139 -8.85 -9.77 6.25
CA LEU A 139 -8.01 -9.07 5.29
C LEU A 139 -6.54 -9.08 5.71
N TYR A 140 -6.24 -8.74 6.97
CA TYR A 140 -4.88 -8.49 7.42
C TYR A 140 -4.24 -9.63 8.24
N PRO A 141 -2.91 -9.79 8.18
CA PRO A 141 -2.01 -9.14 7.22
C PRO A 141 -2.28 -9.61 5.79
N LEU A 142 -2.12 -8.74 4.79
CA LEU A 142 -2.33 -9.15 3.40
C LEU A 142 -1.44 -10.34 3.05
N LYS A 143 -2.01 -11.28 2.30
CA LYS A 143 -1.34 -12.49 1.86
C LYS A 143 -0.96 -12.39 0.39
N ALA A 144 0.25 -12.82 0.06
CA ALA A 144 0.69 -12.97 -1.32
C ALA A 144 0.09 -14.25 -1.93
N TYR A 145 -0.49 -14.12 -3.11
CA TYR A 145 -1.02 -15.22 -3.91
C TYR A 145 -0.23 -15.38 -5.21
N ARG A 146 -0.04 -16.62 -5.63
CA ARG A 146 0.41 -16.94 -6.98
C ARG A 146 -0.71 -16.63 -7.96
N PHE A 147 -0.40 -15.89 -9.02
CA PHE A 147 -1.36 -15.53 -10.06
C PHE A 147 -0.68 -15.58 -11.42
N GLY A 148 -0.65 -16.76 -12.04
CA GLY A 148 0.23 -17.05 -13.17
C GLY A 148 1.70 -16.95 -12.77
N GLU A 149 2.46 -16.14 -13.51
CA GLU A 149 3.84 -15.77 -13.17
C GLU A 149 3.93 -14.55 -12.24
N CYS A 150 2.81 -13.88 -11.98
CA CYS A 150 2.73 -12.72 -11.09
C CYS A 150 2.54 -13.13 -9.63
N ILE A 151 2.85 -12.18 -8.74
CA ILE A 151 2.40 -12.18 -7.36
C ILE A 151 1.39 -11.06 -7.19
N VAL A 152 0.29 -11.36 -6.50
CA VAL A 152 -0.76 -10.39 -6.17
C VAL A 152 -1.08 -10.45 -4.68
N LEU A 153 -1.54 -9.33 -4.11
CA LEU A 153 -1.94 -9.26 -2.71
C LEU A 153 -3.45 -9.52 -2.58
N GLY A 154 -3.84 -10.24 -1.54
CA GLY A 154 -5.25 -10.57 -1.25
C GLY A 154 -5.51 -10.77 0.25
N PRO A 155 -6.75 -11.05 0.65
CA PRO A 155 -7.11 -11.34 2.04
C PRO A 155 -6.29 -12.48 2.65
N ASN A 156 -5.94 -12.36 3.92
CA ASN A 156 -5.30 -13.43 4.70
C ASN A 156 -6.16 -14.71 4.75
N ASN A 157 -7.46 -14.52 5.01
CA ASN A 157 -8.47 -15.57 5.00
C ASN A 157 -9.56 -15.25 3.96
N PRO A 158 -9.47 -15.80 2.74
CA PRO A 158 -10.38 -15.46 1.66
C PRO A 158 -11.70 -16.25 1.69
N ILE A 159 -11.78 -17.33 2.48
CA ILE A 159 -12.88 -18.31 2.41
C ILE A 159 -14.25 -17.68 2.74
N PRO A 160 -14.43 -16.90 3.82
CA PRO A 160 -15.73 -16.32 4.15
C PRO A 160 -16.26 -15.39 3.06
N PHE A 161 -15.36 -14.59 2.46
CA PHE A 161 -15.70 -13.70 1.35
C PHE A 161 -16.11 -14.49 0.09
N LEU A 162 -15.33 -15.51 -0.29
CA LEU A 162 -15.64 -16.35 -1.45
C LEU A 162 -16.95 -17.15 -1.27
N ASP A 163 -17.20 -17.66 -0.07
CA ASP A 163 -18.46 -18.34 0.28
C ASP A 163 -19.65 -17.37 0.16
N ALA A 164 -19.50 -16.11 0.58
CA ALA A 164 -20.54 -15.09 0.45
C ALA A 164 -20.79 -14.69 -1.01
N CYS A 165 -19.73 -14.59 -1.83
CA CYS A 165 -19.84 -14.25 -3.25
C CYS A 165 -20.46 -15.36 -4.09
N TYR A 166 -19.99 -16.60 -3.89
CA TYR A 166 -20.17 -17.72 -4.83
C TYR A 166 -20.84 -18.97 -4.23
N GLY A 167 -21.07 -18.98 -2.91
CA GLY A 167 -21.61 -20.14 -2.19
C GLY A 167 -20.58 -21.24 -1.95
N SER A 168 -20.83 -22.13 -0.98
CA SER A 168 -19.84 -23.09 -0.44
C SER A 168 -19.25 -24.12 -1.44
N LYS A 169 -19.72 -24.16 -2.68
CA LYS A 169 -19.26 -25.07 -3.73
C LYS A 169 -18.35 -24.41 -4.77
N TRP A 170 -17.93 -23.16 -4.58
CA TRP A 170 -17.10 -22.42 -5.55
C TRP A 170 -15.77 -23.11 -5.91
N MET A 171 -15.30 -24.06 -5.10
CA MET A 171 -14.14 -24.89 -5.41
C MET A 171 -14.40 -25.92 -6.54
N THR A 172 -15.64 -26.39 -6.71
CA THR A 172 -15.99 -27.41 -7.71
C THR A 172 -17.04 -26.94 -8.71
N GLN A 173 -17.72 -25.82 -8.43
CA GLN A 173 -18.74 -25.25 -9.30
C GLN A 173 -18.37 -23.84 -9.77
N GLY A 174 -18.86 -23.47 -10.94
CA GLY A 174 -18.65 -22.14 -11.51
C GLY A 174 -19.77 -21.69 -12.42
N GLU A 175 -19.82 -20.38 -12.65
CA GLU A 175 -20.65 -19.76 -13.66
C GLU A 175 -19.75 -19.45 -14.87
N ILE A 176 -20.03 -20.10 -16.01
CA ILE A 176 -19.20 -19.98 -17.21
C ILE A 176 -19.77 -18.88 -18.10
N GLY A 177 -19.09 -17.73 -18.10
CA GLY A 177 -19.40 -16.56 -18.92
C GLY A 177 -18.55 -15.37 -18.52
N ASN A 178 -18.70 -14.26 -19.25
CA ASN A 178 -17.99 -13.01 -18.98
C ASN A 178 -18.82 -11.80 -19.43
N HIS A 179 -18.29 -10.59 -19.33
CA HIS A 179 -19.04 -9.38 -19.64
C HIS A 179 -19.48 -9.29 -21.12
N PHE A 180 -18.80 -9.97 -22.04
CA PHE A 180 -19.14 -9.99 -23.47
C PHE A 180 -20.06 -11.15 -23.85
N PHE A 181 -19.91 -12.29 -23.17
CA PHE A 181 -20.64 -13.53 -23.41
C PHE A 181 -21.22 -14.00 -22.09
N PRO A 182 -22.32 -13.39 -21.62
CA PRO A 182 -22.87 -13.69 -20.31
C PRO A 182 -23.35 -15.13 -20.23
N PRO A 183 -23.28 -15.73 -19.04
CA PRO A 183 -23.76 -17.08 -18.79
C PRO A 183 -25.25 -17.19 -19.12
N ASN A 184 -25.66 -18.26 -19.82
CA ASN A 184 -27.07 -18.58 -20.00
C ASN A 184 -27.60 -19.38 -18.79
N GLU A 185 -28.93 -19.53 -18.65
CA GLU A 185 -29.54 -20.26 -17.52
C GLU A 185 -29.01 -21.70 -17.35
N LYS A 186 -28.48 -22.34 -18.40
CA LYS A 186 -27.90 -23.70 -18.35
C LYS A 186 -26.46 -23.74 -17.85
N ASN A 187 -25.75 -22.60 -17.89
CA ASN A 187 -24.35 -22.45 -17.47
C ASN A 187 -24.21 -21.79 -16.09
N LYS A 188 -25.34 -21.63 -15.39
CA LYS A 188 -25.39 -21.06 -14.05
C LYS A 188 -25.17 -22.18 -13.02
N TYR A 189 -24.01 -22.18 -12.37
CA TYR A 189 -23.56 -23.19 -11.39
C TYR A 189 -23.43 -24.61 -11.96
N VAL A 190 -22.45 -24.79 -12.86
CA VAL A 190 -22.07 -26.10 -13.39
C VAL A 190 -20.93 -26.71 -12.59
N GLU A 191 -20.89 -28.04 -12.48
CA GLU A 191 -19.70 -28.74 -12.00
C GLU A 191 -18.55 -28.56 -12.98
N LEU A 192 -17.41 -28.10 -12.46
CA LEU A 192 -16.22 -27.82 -13.25
C LEU A 192 -15.41 -29.10 -13.46
N THR A 193 -15.00 -29.31 -14.69
CA THR A 193 -14.03 -30.33 -15.05
C THR A 193 -12.63 -29.92 -14.60
N PRO A 194 -11.68 -30.87 -14.45
CA PRO A 194 -10.29 -30.53 -14.13
C PRO A 194 -9.64 -29.55 -15.12
N ALA A 195 -10.03 -29.60 -16.40
CA ALA A 195 -9.51 -28.69 -17.43
C ALA A 195 -10.00 -27.25 -17.25
N GLU A 196 -11.22 -27.06 -16.75
CA GLU A 196 -11.80 -25.74 -16.46
C GLU A 196 -11.21 -25.09 -15.21
N CYS A 197 -10.55 -25.88 -14.36
CA CYS A 197 -9.80 -25.41 -13.19
C CYS A 197 -8.32 -25.13 -13.48
N ILE A 198 -7.88 -25.20 -14.73
CA ILE A 198 -6.54 -24.75 -15.14
C ILE A 198 -6.62 -23.24 -15.41
N PRO A 199 -5.70 -22.40 -14.90
CA PRO A 199 -5.72 -20.97 -15.16
C PRO A 199 -5.50 -20.64 -16.64
N ALA A 200 -6.03 -19.50 -17.09
CA ALA A 200 -5.67 -18.95 -18.39
C ALA A 200 -4.16 -18.70 -18.43
N GLU A 201 -3.49 -19.11 -19.51
CA GLU A 201 -2.05 -18.90 -19.67
C GLU A 201 -1.76 -17.77 -20.66
N PRO A 202 -0.79 -16.88 -20.37
CA PRO A 202 -0.38 -15.86 -21.32
C PRO A 202 0.33 -16.51 -22.52
N THR A 203 0.13 -15.95 -23.71
CA THR A 203 0.75 -16.45 -24.95
C THR A 203 2.24 -16.13 -25.11
N GLY A 204 2.83 -15.41 -24.16
CA GLY A 204 4.20 -14.94 -24.23
C GLY A 204 4.72 -14.48 -22.87
N PRO A 205 5.99 -14.08 -22.79
CA PRO A 205 6.60 -13.66 -21.53
C PRO A 205 6.04 -12.32 -21.06
N LEU A 206 6.03 -12.13 -19.74
CA LEU A 206 5.81 -10.82 -19.13
C LEU A 206 7.12 -10.03 -19.10
N TYR A 207 7.01 -8.71 -19.26
CA TYR A 207 8.14 -7.78 -19.28
C TYR A 207 8.22 -6.95 -18.00
N ASN A 208 9.44 -6.57 -17.62
CA ASN A 208 9.69 -5.59 -16.57
C ASN A 208 9.68 -4.20 -17.18
N ARG A 209 8.55 -3.49 -17.08
CA ARG A 209 8.35 -2.18 -17.72
C ARG A 209 8.38 -1.02 -16.71
N VAL A 210 8.00 -1.27 -15.46
CA VAL A 210 8.06 -0.25 -14.40
C VAL A 210 9.51 0.03 -14.01
N SER A 211 9.94 1.28 -14.19
CA SER A 211 11.26 1.72 -13.75
C SER A 211 11.29 1.80 -12.23
N ILE A 212 12.07 0.94 -11.58
CA ILE A 212 12.21 0.93 -10.13
C ILE A 212 12.79 2.27 -9.66
N LYS A 213 12.00 3.05 -8.91
CA LYS A 213 12.50 4.24 -8.21
C LYS A 213 13.61 3.79 -7.25
N ASN A 214 14.83 4.31 -7.42
CA ASN A 214 15.91 4.06 -6.46
C ASN A 214 15.43 4.41 -5.05
N VAL A 215 15.69 3.52 -4.09
CA VAL A 215 15.34 3.78 -2.69
C VAL A 215 16.29 4.85 -2.17
N VAL A 216 15.73 6.00 -1.80
CA VAL A 216 16.44 7.11 -1.14
C VAL A 216 16.05 7.09 0.34
N ARG A 217 16.99 6.68 1.18
CA ARG A 217 16.82 6.44 2.61
C ARG A 217 17.14 7.71 3.39
N VAL A 218 16.12 8.27 4.02
CA VAL A 218 16.19 9.49 4.81
C VAL A 218 16.22 9.10 6.29
N TYR A 219 17.14 9.66 7.07
CA TYR A 219 17.28 9.37 8.49
C TYR A 219 17.06 10.63 9.34
N ALA A 220 16.24 10.52 10.38
CA ALA A 220 16.15 11.51 11.44
C ALA A 220 16.51 10.89 12.80
N ASN A 221 17.45 11.51 13.51
CA ASN A 221 17.76 11.15 14.89
C ASN A 221 16.87 11.96 15.84
N MET A 222 16.19 11.31 16.79
CA MET A 222 15.37 12.02 17.77
C MET A 222 15.28 11.33 19.12
N VAL A 223 14.86 12.11 20.12
CA VAL A 223 14.41 11.55 21.40
C VAL A 223 12.98 11.00 21.26
N GLY A 224 12.07 11.73 20.64
CA GLY A 224 10.68 11.28 20.42
C GLY A 224 9.82 11.21 21.70
N ASP A 225 10.21 11.91 22.77
CA ASP A 225 9.46 11.93 24.03
C ASP A 225 8.22 12.83 23.95
N LEU A 226 7.12 12.36 24.54
CA LEU A 226 5.77 12.96 24.41
C LEU A 226 5.45 13.34 22.96
N PHE A 227 5.57 12.37 22.06
CA PHE A 227 5.46 12.57 20.62
C PHE A 227 4.18 13.34 20.21
N HIS A 228 4.36 14.46 19.51
CA HIS A 228 3.31 15.46 19.27
C HIS A 228 3.31 15.97 17.82
N TYR A 229 2.34 16.81 17.46
CA TYR A 229 2.17 17.27 16.07
C TYR A 229 3.40 17.98 15.48
N GLY A 230 4.21 18.65 16.30
CA GLY A 230 5.50 19.21 15.85
C GLY A 230 6.49 18.15 15.33
N HIS A 231 6.56 16.97 15.95
CA HIS A 231 7.37 15.86 15.43
C HIS A 231 6.76 15.27 14.14
N ILE A 232 5.42 15.20 14.06
CA ILE A 232 4.71 14.71 12.88
C ILE A 232 5.00 15.62 11.67
N GLU A 233 4.94 16.95 11.85
CA GLU A 233 5.20 17.89 10.75
C GLU A 233 6.68 17.89 10.35
N PHE A 234 7.60 17.73 11.30
CA PHE A 234 9.03 17.51 11.01
C PHE A 234 9.23 16.25 10.14
N LEU A 235 8.67 15.11 10.54
CA LEU A 235 8.79 13.86 9.78
C LEU A 235 8.11 13.91 8.41
N LYS A 236 6.99 14.63 8.29
CA LYS A 236 6.33 14.90 7.01
C LYS A 236 7.18 15.73 6.06
N GLN A 237 7.96 16.67 6.57
CA GLN A 237 8.90 17.44 5.76
C GLN A 237 10.11 16.59 5.37
N ALA A 238 10.68 15.85 6.33
CA ALA A 238 11.81 14.96 6.09
C ALA A 238 11.49 13.87 5.06
N SER A 239 10.30 13.27 5.12
CA SER A 239 9.88 12.20 4.21
C SER A 239 9.74 12.64 2.76
N LYS A 240 9.75 13.95 2.45
CA LYS A 240 9.75 14.46 1.06
C LYS A 240 11.12 14.35 0.39
N LEU A 241 12.20 14.11 1.14
CA LEU A 241 13.58 14.05 0.63
C LEU A 241 13.95 12.67 0.07
N GLY A 242 13.08 11.67 0.24
CA GLY A 242 13.28 10.32 -0.24
C GLY A 242 11.99 9.51 -0.18
N ASN A 243 12.10 8.19 -0.26
CA ASN A 243 10.96 7.27 -0.28
C ASN A 243 11.02 6.21 0.82
N HIS A 244 12.05 6.26 1.68
CA HIS A 244 12.16 5.40 2.87
C HIS A 244 12.65 6.20 4.08
N MET A 245 11.77 6.47 5.04
CA MET A 245 12.04 7.29 6.22
C MET A 245 12.39 6.42 7.43
N ILE A 246 13.61 6.59 7.92
CA ILE A 246 14.17 5.92 9.09
C ILE A 246 14.19 6.90 10.27
N VAL A 247 13.66 6.47 11.41
CA VAL A 247 13.76 7.24 12.66
C VAL A 247 14.64 6.51 13.66
N GLY A 248 15.73 7.16 14.04
CA GLY A 248 16.60 6.72 15.12
C GLY A 248 16.11 7.23 16.47
N LEU A 249 15.95 6.34 17.44
CA LEU A 249 15.58 6.68 18.82
C LEU A 249 16.72 6.42 19.78
N VAL A 250 17.24 7.50 20.36
CA VAL A 250 18.31 7.48 21.35
C VAL A 250 17.80 6.85 22.66
N SER A 251 18.65 6.09 23.37
CA SER A 251 18.28 5.41 24.62
C SER A 251 18.04 6.40 25.78
N ASP A 252 17.31 5.98 26.81
CA ASP A 252 16.99 6.85 27.95
C ASP A 252 18.24 7.27 28.73
N GLU A 253 19.24 6.38 28.80
CA GLU A 253 20.53 6.59 29.45
C GLU A 253 21.32 7.68 28.72
N ILE A 254 21.51 7.52 27.40
CA ILE A 254 22.24 8.50 26.59
C ILE A 254 21.54 9.86 26.62
N VAL A 255 20.20 9.90 26.57
CA VAL A 255 19.46 11.16 26.65
C VAL A 255 19.67 11.86 28.00
N SER A 256 19.72 11.09 29.09
CA SER A 256 19.89 11.62 30.44
C SER A 256 21.26 12.27 30.67
N ASP A 257 22.27 11.92 29.88
CA ASP A 257 23.63 12.46 30.01
C ASP A 257 23.74 13.92 29.51
N TYR A 258 22.85 14.35 28.60
CA TYR A 258 22.92 15.70 28.01
C TYR A 258 21.64 16.52 28.13
N LYS A 259 20.49 15.90 28.42
CA LYS A 259 19.18 16.57 28.62
C LYS A 259 18.37 15.84 29.70
N ARG A 260 17.20 16.38 30.02
CA ARG A 260 16.25 15.74 30.94
C ARG A 260 15.95 14.31 30.46
N ARG A 261 16.01 13.34 31.38
CA ARG A 261 15.53 11.97 31.16
C ARG A 261 14.10 11.96 30.59
N PRO A 262 13.81 11.23 29.50
CA PRO A 262 12.46 11.14 28.91
C PRO A 262 11.36 10.77 29.91
N ILE A 263 10.14 11.24 29.68
CA ILE A 263 8.95 10.79 30.43
C ILE A 263 8.55 9.39 29.97
N LEU A 264 8.47 9.19 28.65
CA LEU A 264 8.23 7.89 28.03
C LEU A 264 9.55 7.13 27.91
N ASN A 265 9.55 5.86 28.34
CA ASN A 265 10.72 4.99 28.17
C ASN A 265 10.93 4.64 26.68
N LEU A 266 12.11 4.12 26.34
CA LEU A 266 12.44 3.80 24.94
C LEU A 266 11.40 2.92 24.23
N ILE A 267 10.85 1.90 24.91
CA ILE A 267 9.87 0.98 24.29
C ILE A 267 8.57 1.73 23.98
N GLU A 268 8.12 2.60 24.88
CA GLU A 268 6.94 3.45 24.66
C GLU A 268 7.18 4.39 23.47
N ARG A 269 8.34 5.06 23.43
CA ARG A 269 8.71 5.96 22.34
C ARG A 269 8.76 5.23 20.99
N VAL A 270 9.37 4.04 20.93
CA VAL A 270 9.38 3.20 19.72
C VAL A 270 7.96 2.93 19.23
N LYS A 271 7.07 2.46 20.11
CA LYS A 271 5.68 2.14 19.74
C LYS A 271 4.91 3.38 19.29
N THR A 272 5.09 4.52 19.96
CA THR A 272 4.41 5.76 19.60
C THR A 272 4.88 6.29 18.24
N VAL A 273 6.20 6.32 18.02
CA VAL A 273 6.77 6.81 16.76
C VAL A 273 6.45 5.88 15.59
N ALA A 274 6.37 4.56 15.82
CA ALA A 274 6.01 3.57 14.80
C ALA A 274 4.60 3.80 14.22
N GLY A 275 3.71 4.42 15.01
CA GLY A 275 2.37 4.78 14.56
C GLY A 275 2.31 6.00 13.63
N CYS A 276 3.44 6.68 13.39
CA CYS A 276 3.46 7.84 12.50
C CYS A 276 3.50 7.40 11.04
N ARG A 277 2.48 7.79 10.25
CA ARG A 277 2.35 7.47 8.81
C ARG A 277 3.53 7.84 7.91
N TYR A 278 4.46 8.65 8.42
CA TYR A 278 5.64 9.11 7.67
C TYR A 278 6.91 8.34 8.05
N VAL A 279 6.81 7.32 8.91
CA VAL A 279 7.94 6.50 9.38
C VAL A 279 7.82 5.11 8.78
N ASP A 280 8.87 4.66 8.10
CA ASP A 280 8.94 3.33 7.48
C ASP A 280 9.74 2.35 8.34
N GLU A 281 10.73 2.85 9.06
CA GLU A 281 11.67 2.04 9.83
C GLU A 281 12.08 2.77 11.12
N ILE A 282 12.19 2.02 12.22
CA ILE A 282 12.71 2.54 13.49
C ILE A 282 13.97 1.77 13.88
N ILE A 283 14.99 2.53 14.24
CA ILE A 283 16.22 1.99 14.84
C ILE A 283 16.23 2.44 16.31
N PRO A 284 16.02 1.53 17.28
CA PRO A 284 16.18 1.85 18.69
C PRO A 284 17.65 1.87 19.09
N ASN A 285 17.97 2.54 20.21
CA ASN A 285 19.33 2.64 20.76
C ASN A 285 20.35 3.24 19.79
N THR A 286 19.95 4.27 19.04
CA THR A 286 20.88 4.94 18.12
C THR A 286 21.93 5.76 18.86
N PRO A 287 23.12 5.93 18.25
CA PRO A 287 24.14 6.80 18.80
C PRO A 287 23.68 8.26 18.78
N LEU A 288 24.15 9.04 19.74
CA LEU A 288 23.90 10.48 19.78
C LEU A 288 24.69 11.22 18.68
N ILE A 289 25.92 10.77 18.41
CA ILE A 289 26.79 11.27 17.34
C ILE A 289 26.65 10.35 16.14
N ILE A 290 26.27 10.90 14.99
CA ILE A 290 26.06 10.13 13.77
C ILE A 290 27.39 9.97 13.02
N THR A 291 27.80 8.72 12.80
CA THR A 291 29.09 8.38 12.20
C THR A 291 28.95 7.82 10.79
N LYS A 292 30.02 7.90 9.99
CA LYS A 292 30.11 7.24 8.67
C LYS A 292 29.81 5.75 8.72
N SER A 293 30.23 5.05 9.78
CA SER A 293 29.96 3.62 9.93
C SER A 293 28.47 3.34 10.10
N PHE A 294 27.77 4.12 10.95
CA PHE A 294 26.33 4.02 11.15
C PHE A 294 25.57 4.34 9.85
N LEU A 295 25.97 5.41 9.15
CA LEU A 295 25.38 5.77 7.86
C LEU A 295 25.51 4.66 6.81
N ALA A 296 26.68 4.03 6.72
CA ALA A 296 26.94 2.95 5.77
C ALA A 296 26.17 1.67 6.14
N GLU A 297 26.13 1.30 7.43
CA GLU A 297 25.40 0.14 7.94
C GLU A 297 23.92 0.20 7.57
N HIS A 298 23.30 1.37 7.74
CA HIS A 298 21.87 1.58 7.48
C HIS A 298 21.57 2.11 6.07
N LYS A 299 22.59 2.23 5.21
CA LYS A 299 22.51 2.72 3.82
C LYS A 299 21.79 4.07 3.73
N ILE A 300 22.15 5.03 4.59
CA ILE A 300 21.49 6.33 4.69
C ILE A 300 21.98 7.27 3.59
N ASP A 301 21.06 7.84 2.81
CA ASP A 301 21.35 8.81 1.74
C ASP A 301 21.28 10.25 2.24
N TYR A 302 20.33 10.55 3.13
CA TYR A 302 20.18 11.89 3.74
C TYR A 302 19.96 11.81 5.24
N VAL A 303 20.56 12.73 5.98
CA VAL A 303 20.30 12.95 7.40
C VAL A 303 19.52 14.25 7.56
N VAL A 304 18.45 14.23 8.34
CA VAL A 304 17.56 15.38 8.53
C VAL A 304 17.45 15.73 10.00
N HIS A 305 17.50 17.03 10.30
CA HIS A 305 17.26 17.56 11.65
C HIS A 305 16.49 18.88 11.59
N GLY A 306 15.86 19.26 12.70
CA GLY A 306 15.28 20.59 12.88
C GLY A 306 16.34 21.70 12.88
N ASP A 307 15.90 22.93 12.68
CA ASP A 307 16.73 24.14 12.79
C ASP A 307 16.94 24.62 14.25
N ASP A 308 16.58 23.80 15.23
CA ASP A 308 16.72 24.09 16.67
C ASP A 308 18.18 23.99 17.18
N PHE A 309 19.09 23.45 16.37
CA PHE A 309 20.51 23.38 16.71
C PHE A 309 21.28 24.57 16.14
N ASN A 310 22.12 25.16 16.99
CA ASN A 310 23.14 26.08 16.54
C ASN A 310 24.26 25.33 15.77
N ARG A 311 25.15 26.09 15.12
CA ARG A 311 26.23 25.53 14.31
C ARG A 311 27.17 24.60 15.09
N GLU A 312 27.47 24.93 16.35
CA GLU A 312 28.36 24.11 17.20
C GLU A 312 27.75 22.74 17.48
N LYS A 313 26.45 22.68 17.84
CA LYS A 313 25.75 21.40 18.05
C LYS A 313 25.63 20.59 16.77
N LEU A 314 25.34 21.24 15.64
CA LEU A 314 25.30 20.56 14.34
C LEU A 314 26.66 19.90 14.02
N ILE A 315 27.77 20.62 14.20
CA ILE A 315 29.11 20.06 14.00
C ILE A 315 29.38 18.93 15.00
N HIS A 316 29.02 19.10 16.27
CA HIS A 316 29.33 18.11 17.31
C HIS A 316 28.60 16.76 17.10
N TYR A 317 27.32 16.79 16.72
CA TYR A 317 26.50 15.58 16.57
C TYR A 317 26.45 15.02 15.14
N PHE A 318 26.70 15.85 14.14
CA PHE A 318 26.50 15.52 12.72
C PHE A 318 27.71 15.91 11.84
N SER A 319 28.94 15.87 12.36
CA SER A 319 30.15 16.18 11.58
C SER A 319 30.25 15.33 10.30
N ASP A 320 30.06 14.02 10.40
CA ASP A 320 30.16 13.11 9.27
C ASP A 320 29.08 13.37 8.19
N PRO A 321 27.78 13.50 8.53
CA PRO A 321 26.75 13.93 7.58
C PRO A 321 27.03 15.27 6.89
N LEU A 322 27.61 16.23 7.62
CA LEU A 322 27.99 17.54 7.08
C LEU A 322 29.15 17.40 6.08
N ASP A 323 30.20 16.67 6.44
CA ASP A 323 31.37 16.40 5.59
C ASP A 323 30.98 15.65 4.30
N MET A 324 29.99 14.77 4.38
CA MET A 324 29.45 14.02 3.25
C MET A 324 28.44 14.82 2.40
N ASN A 325 28.07 16.03 2.82
CA ASN A 325 27.06 16.90 2.16
C ASN A 325 25.65 16.26 2.08
N ILE A 326 25.33 15.38 3.04
CA ILE A 326 24.03 14.68 3.11
C ILE A 326 23.12 15.21 4.22
N MET A 327 23.56 16.20 4.99
CA MET A 327 22.74 16.86 6.01
C MET A 327 21.68 17.78 5.37
N ARG A 328 20.44 17.72 5.88
CA ARG A 328 19.32 18.57 5.49
C ARG A 328 18.66 19.15 6.74
N ILE A 329 18.24 20.41 6.67
CA ILE A 329 17.61 21.12 7.78
C ILE A 329 16.18 21.48 7.41
N THR A 330 15.25 21.24 8.32
CA THR A 330 13.83 21.59 8.17
C THR A 330 13.41 22.57 9.27
N PRO A 331 12.54 23.56 8.98
CA PRO A 331 12.05 24.48 9.99
C PRO A 331 11.32 23.79 11.15
N TYR A 332 11.62 24.19 12.38
CA TYR A 332 10.92 23.74 13.57
C TYR A 332 9.47 24.28 13.60
N THR A 333 8.54 23.48 14.11
CA THR A 333 7.12 23.88 14.22
C THR A 333 6.91 24.75 15.47
N PRO A 334 6.57 26.05 15.33
CA PRO A 334 6.40 26.94 16.47
C PRO A 334 5.16 26.57 17.31
N GLY A 335 5.17 26.91 18.59
CA GLY A 335 4.02 26.76 19.48
C GLY A 335 3.86 25.39 20.15
N ILE A 336 4.72 24.41 19.86
CA ILE A 336 4.74 23.11 20.58
C ILE A 336 6.14 22.56 20.81
N SER A 337 6.37 22.00 21.99
CA SER A 337 7.55 21.19 22.33
C SER A 337 7.23 20.27 23.50
N THR A 338 8.03 19.23 23.71
CA THR A 338 7.96 18.38 24.90
C THR A 338 8.01 19.23 26.19
N THR A 339 8.88 20.24 26.23
CA THR A 339 8.99 21.16 27.37
C THR A 339 7.69 21.92 27.60
N SER A 340 7.08 22.50 26.56
CA SER A 340 5.84 23.27 26.72
C SER A 340 4.64 22.39 27.07
N ILE A 341 4.64 21.11 26.69
CA ILE A 341 3.63 20.14 27.15
C ILE A 341 3.80 19.88 28.64
N ILE A 342 5.02 19.62 29.10
CA ILE A 342 5.32 19.36 30.52
C ILE A 342 4.95 20.57 31.38
N GLU A 343 5.29 21.77 30.95
CA GLU A 343 4.93 23.02 31.65
C GLU A 343 3.42 23.17 31.77
N ARG A 344 2.68 23.00 30.67
CA ARG A 344 1.21 23.02 30.69
C ARG A 344 0.62 21.99 31.65
N VAL A 345 1.15 20.76 31.68
CA VAL A 345 0.67 19.73 32.61
C VAL A 345 0.93 20.14 34.07
N ARG A 346 2.10 20.71 34.36
CA ARG A 346 2.43 21.20 35.71
C ARG A 346 1.53 22.36 36.14
N GLU A 347 1.25 23.30 35.24
CA GLU A 347 0.37 24.44 35.50
C GLU A 347 -1.09 24.02 35.75
N ASN A 348 -1.54 22.91 35.14
CA ASN A 348 -2.91 22.37 35.30
C ASN A 348 -3.01 21.30 36.40
N SER A 349 -1.92 21.02 37.12
CA SER A 349 -1.94 20.10 38.26
C SER A 349 -2.41 20.87 39.50
N HIS A 350 -3.73 20.89 39.73
CA HIS A 350 -4.35 21.45 40.94
C HIS A 350 -4.24 20.52 42.15
#